data_AF-A0A4Q1RKR5-F1
#
_entry.id   AF-A0A4Q1RKR5-F1
#
_cell.length_a   1.000
_cell.length_b   1.000
_cell.length_c   1.000
_cell.angle_alpha   90.00
_cell.angle_beta   90.00
_cell.angle_gamma   90.00
#
_symmetry.space_group_name_H-M   'P 1'
#
loop_
_entity.id
_entity.type
_entity.pdbx_description
1 polymer ?
#
loop_
_entity_poly.entity_id
_entity_poly.type
_entity_poly.pdbx_seq_one_letter_code
_entity_poly.pdbx_strand_id
1 'polypeptide(L)'
;MRKGIKKYSPGIGKKSKNKNKGSLQAACEKTRRVSLCSFRAVLTVEAAFVVPLFLLAICTLLGMIDLYRVQALVRTSLHQSAQELGMYASVESGDSGVSTPVGVLSTGICIAYTKSHLPELGDYVSVNLIGSRYENHEIQLKATITYQLPFSILPVSKIKVGNGSVVHAWTGYDSGDTGKTDGGDGDEMVYVSDYESVYHTSVHCTHLDLSIHQGTKEQVERQRNEYGKKYHACERCGGDSHLVYYTEKGDRYHSEASCSGLKRTVRLVEKSQIQAHTQCERCRGTGK
;
A
#
# COMPACT_ATOMS: atom_id res chain seq x y z
N MET A 1 1.15 10.08 122.89
CA MET A 1 0.12 10.09 121.83
C MET A 1 -0.27 11.53 121.51
N ARG A 2 -0.29 11.86 120.20
CA ARG A 2 -0.98 12.97 119.49
C ARG A 2 -0.59 14.42 119.87
N LYS A 3 0.33 15.05 119.11
CA LYS A 3 0.15 15.86 117.86
C LYS A 3 -0.50 17.24 118.17
N GLY A 4 0.05 18.41 117.82
CA GLY A 4 1.24 18.81 117.05
C GLY A 4 1.07 20.23 116.49
N ILE A 5 1.75 21.22 117.11
CA ILE A 5 2.52 22.39 116.58
C ILE A 5 1.81 23.33 115.56
N LYS A 6 1.34 24.56 115.90
CA LYS A 6 2.00 25.90 116.08
C LYS A 6 2.72 26.48 114.83
N LYS A 7 2.11 27.50 114.19
CA LYS A 7 2.42 28.96 114.18
C LYS A 7 3.76 29.38 113.52
N TYR A 8 3.77 30.34 112.57
CA TYR A 8 3.95 31.81 112.77
C TYR A 8 4.15 32.55 111.43
N SER A 9 3.72 33.82 111.42
CA SER A 9 3.73 34.86 110.36
C SER A 9 5.08 35.65 110.31
N PRO A 10 5.16 36.95 109.90
CA PRO A 10 4.82 37.69 108.66
C PRO A 10 5.96 38.65 108.17
N GLY A 11 5.70 39.38 107.06
CA GLY A 11 6.21 40.76 106.81
C GLY A 11 7.43 40.90 105.88
N ILE A 12 7.73 41.99 105.17
CA ILE A 12 7.19 43.36 104.98
C ILE A 12 7.86 43.95 103.72
N GLY A 13 7.16 44.82 102.98
CA GLY A 13 7.73 46.01 102.30
C GLY A 13 8.14 45.86 100.82
N LYS A 14 8.12 46.89 99.96
CA LYS A 14 7.53 48.25 99.91
C LYS A 14 7.95 48.84 98.54
N LYS A 15 7.17 49.81 98.01
CA LYS A 15 7.50 50.83 96.97
C LYS A 15 7.62 50.34 95.51
N SER A 16 7.41 51.13 94.45
CA SER A 16 6.76 52.43 94.19
C SER A 16 6.96 52.74 92.69
N LYS A 17 5.92 53.25 92.04
CA LYS A 17 5.87 54.24 90.92
C LYS A 17 6.93 54.27 89.79
N ASN A 18 6.35 54.38 88.60
CA ASN A 18 6.53 55.45 87.59
C ASN A 18 7.43 55.22 86.36
N LYS A 19 6.75 55.40 85.22
CA LYS A 19 7.06 56.31 84.11
C LYS A 19 8.31 56.07 83.26
N ASN A 20 7.95 56.01 81.96
CA ASN A 20 8.47 56.81 80.85
C ASN A 20 9.56 56.19 79.96
N LYS A 21 9.11 56.06 78.71
CA LYS A 21 9.67 56.66 77.48
C LYS A 21 10.99 56.10 76.95
N GLY A 22 10.85 55.60 75.71
CA GLY A 22 11.92 55.52 74.72
C GLY A 22 12.91 54.41 75.04
N SER A 23 13.52 53.73 74.09
CA SER A 23 13.60 53.92 72.66
C SER A 23 14.52 52.80 72.17
N LEU A 24 14.51 52.57 70.86
CA LEU A 24 15.62 51.95 70.13
C LEU A 24 15.78 50.43 70.27
N GLN A 25 15.32 49.77 69.20
CA GLN A 25 15.98 48.67 68.50
C GLN A 25 17.33 48.22 69.09
N ALA A 26 17.40 46.95 69.49
CA ALA A 26 18.53 46.08 69.17
C ALA A 26 18.16 44.61 69.41
N ALA A 27 18.52 43.81 68.40
CA ALA A 27 18.54 42.36 68.30
C ALA A 27 18.68 41.55 69.61
N CYS A 28 17.95 40.43 69.70
CA CYS A 28 18.56 39.10 69.91
C CYS A 28 17.51 37.98 69.73
N GLU A 29 17.60 37.29 68.59
CA GLU A 29 17.54 35.84 68.45
C GLU A 29 16.47 35.07 69.26
N LYS A 30 15.25 34.96 68.70
CA LYS A 30 14.31 33.91 69.13
C LYS A 30 14.41 32.75 68.16
N THR A 31 15.18 31.73 68.55
CA THR A 31 15.25 30.41 67.92
C THR A 31 13.85 29.80 67.87
N ARG A 32 13.09 30.07 66.80
CA ARG A 32 11.92 29.29 66.45
C ARG A 32 12.45 27.96 65.92
N ARG A 33 12.52 26.96 66.81
CA ARG A 33 12.51 25.57 66.36
C ARG A 33 11.20 25.38 65.60
N VAL A 34 11.26 25.48 64.28
CA VAL A 34 10.23 24.91 63.42
C VAL A 34 10.42 23.41 63.55
N SER A 35 9.60 22.81 64.40
CA SER A 35 9.41 21.38 64.43
C SER A 35 8.99 20.96 63.03
N LEU A 36 9.95 20.46 62.24
CA LEU A 36 9.69 19.74 61.01
C LEU A 36 8.94 18.47 61.42
N CYS A 37 7.61 18.54 61.40
CA CYS A 37 6.76 17.36 61.40
C CYS A 37 7.24 16.44 60.29
N SER A 38 7.94 15.38 60.67
CA SER A 38 8.19 14.22 59.82
C SER A 38 6.86 13.52 59.59
N PHE A 39 6.12 13.96 58.58
CA PHE A 39 5.02 13.20 57.99
C PHE A 39 5.11 13.27 56.48
N ARG A 40 5.52 12.13 55.90
CA ARG A 40 5.04 11.58 54.62
C ARG A 40 4.73 12.59 53.51
N ALA A 41 5.76 13.21 52.94
CA ALA A 41 5.68 13.84 51.63
C ALA A 41 5.83 12.81 50.49
N VAL A 42 5.28 11.60 50.64
CA VAL A 42 5.49 10.49 49.68
C VAL A 42 4.50 10.58 48.51
N LEU A 43 3.30 11.14 48.71
CA LEU A 43 2.29 11.19 47.64
C LEU A 43 2.65 12.13 46.48
N THR A 44 3.35 13.23 46.78
CA THR A 44 3.72 14.26 45.77
C THR A 44 4.98 13.91 45.00
N VAL A 45 5.93 13.23 45.63
CA VAL A 45 7.18 12.78 44.99
C VAL A 45 6.89 11.67 43.99
N GLU A 46 6.08 10.68 44.37
CA GLU A 46 5.65 9.62 43.45
C GLU A 46 4.90 10.21 42.24
N ALA A 47 3.95 11.14 42.48
CA ALA A 47 3.23 11.81 41.40
C ALA A 47 4.16 12.65 40.49
N ALA A 48 5.18 13.29 41.05
CA ALA A 48 6.15 14.10 40.31
C ALA A 48 7.03 13.28 39.35
N PHE A 49 7.22 11.97 39.59
CA PHE A 49 7.91 11.08 38.66
C PHE A 49 6.98 10.31 37.73
N VAL A 50 5.80 9.92 38.22
CA VAL A 50 4.82 9.15 37.44
C VAL A 50 4.27 9.97 36.26
N VAL A 51 3.95 11.25 36.46
CA VAL A 51 3.38 12.09 35.40
C VAL A 51 4.36 12.31 34.23
N PRO A 52 5.62 12.74 34.44
CA PRO A 52 6.59 12.87 33.35
C PRO A 52 6.87 11.55 32.62
N LEU A 53 6.93 10.42 33.35
CA LEU A 53 7.14 9.11 32.74
C LEU A 53 5.95 8.69 31.88
N PHE A 54 4.74 8.94 32.33
CA PHE A 54 3.52 8.71 31.56
C PHE A 54 3.46 9.57 30.29
N LEU A 55 3.77 10.87 30.41
CA LEU A 55 3.84 11.76 29.25
C LEU A 55 4.94 11.34 28.27
N LEU A 56 6.11 10.92 28.77
CA LEU A 56 7.18 10.38 27.94
C LEU A 56 6.71 9.13 27.20
N ALA A 57 6.01 8.21 27.88
CA ALA A 57 5.44 7.02 27.24
C ALA A 57 4.46 7.41 26.12
N ILE A 58 3.54 8.36 26.35
CA ILE A 58 2.64 8.85 25.30
C ILE A 58 3.42 9.48 24.14
N CYS A 59 4.42 10.33 24.41
CA CYS A 59 5.26 10.93 23.37
C CYS A 59 6.00 9.87 22.54
N THR A 60 6.52 8.81 23.17
CA THR A 60 7.14 7.71 22.43
C THR A 60 6.14 6.95 21.56
N LEU A 61 4.92 6.69 22.06
CA LEU A 61 3.85 6.06 21.28
C LEU A 61 3.45 6.94 20.08
N LEU A 62 3.30 8.25 20.28
CA LEU A 62 3.02 9.20 19.19
C LEU A 62 4.17 9.23 18.17
N GLY A 63 5.43 9.22 18.62
CA GLY A 63 6.59 9.15 17.74
C GLY A 63 6.64 7.85 16.93
N MET A 64 6.26 6.71 17.53
CA MET A 64 6.14 5.45 16.80
C MET A 64 5.01 5.51 15.75
N ILE A 65 3.84 6.04 16.11
CA ILE A 65 2.72 6.19 15.16
C ILE A 65 3.11 7.09 13.99
N ASP A 66 3.82 8.18 14.26
CA ASP A 66 4.29 9.09 13.23
C ASP A 66 5.35 8.44 12.33
N LEU A 67 6.32 7.73 12.90
CA LEU A 67 7.29 6.94 12.14
C LEU A 67 6.60 5.89 11.25
N TYR A 68 5.57 5.20 11.77
CA TYR A 68 4.77 4.27 10.98
C TYR A 68 4.00 4.96 9.85
N ARG A 69 3.43 6.16 10.09
CA ARG A 69 2.78 6.95 9.03
C ARG A 69 3.78 7.32 7.93
N VAL A 70 4.94 7.82 8.30
CA VAL A 70 6.03 8.16 7.36
C VAL A 70 6.45 6.94 6.56
N GLN A 71 6.64 5.80 7.22
CA GLN A 71 7.00 4.55 6.55
C GLN A 71 5.91 4.09 5.57
N ALA A 72 4.65 4.15 5.99
CA ALA A 72 3.51 3.77 5.15
C ALA A 72 3.43 4.65 3.91
N LEU A 73 3.50 5.98 4.08
CA LEU A 73 3.47 6.96 2.99
C LEU A 73 4.57 6.74 1.96
N VAL A 74 5.82 6.60 2.42
CA VAL A 74 6.97 6.36 1.52
C VAL A 74 6.84 5.01 0.84
N ARG A 75 6.38 3.96 1.55
CA ARG A 75 6.21 2.63 0.97
C ARG A 75 5.13 2.62 -0.11
N THR A 76 4.00 3.28 0.12
CA THR A 76 2.92 3.38 -0.87
C THR A 76 3.33 4.19 -2.08
N SER A 77 4.00 5.34 -1.88
CA SER A 77 4.44 6.17 -3.00
C SER A 77 5.51 5.46 -3.84
N LEU A 78 6.47 4.77 -3.20
CA LEU A 78 7.45 3.95 -3.92
C LEU A 78 6.80 2.87 -4.77
N HIS A 79 5.78 2.19 -4.21
CA HIS A 79 5.09 1.14 -4.94
C HIS A 79 4.31 1.69 -6.13
N GLN A 80 3.58 2.79 -5.94
CA GLN A 80 2.86 3.47 -7.02
C GLN A 80 3.81 3.96 -8.11
N SER A 81 4.89 4.65 -7.75
CA SER A 81 5.89 5.09 -8.73
C SER A 81 6.53 3.91 -9.46
N ALA A 82 6.85 2.80 -8.78
CA ALA A 82 7.38 1.61 -9.44
C ALA A 82 6.39 1.00 -10.45
N GLN A 83 5.10 0.96 -10.12
CA GLN A 83 4.05 0.46 -11.01
C GLN A 83 3.86 1.36 -12.24
N GLU A 84 3.81 2.68 -12.04
CA GLU A 84 3.69 3.65 -13.13
C GLU A 84 4.91 3.61 -14.07
N LEU A 85 6.12 3.56 -13.51
CA LEU A 85 7.35 3.39 -14.29
C LEU A 85 7.36 2.05 -15.04
N GLY A 86 6.83 0.98 -14.43
CA GLY A 86 6.69 -0.33 -15.09
C GLY A 86 5.73 -0.31 -16.27
N MET A 87 4.68 0.50 -16.21
CA MET A 87 3.79 0.76 -17.33
C MET A 87 4.49 1.62 -18.40
N TYR A 88 5.21 2.67 -18.04
CA TYR A 88 5.93 3.50 -19.02
C TYR A 88 7.04 2.77 -19.75
N ALA A 89 7.64 1.75 -19.13
CA ALA A 89 8.63 0.88 -19.76
C ALA A 89 8.07 0.10 -20.96
N SER A 90 6.77 -0.20 -20.97
CA SER A 90 6.13 -0.91 -22.09
C SER A 90 6.18 -0.15 -23.41
N VAL A 91 6.15 1.19 -23.33
CA VAL A 91 6.08 2.06 -24.51
C VAL A 91 7.46 2.23 -25.15
N GLU A 92 8.54 2.03 -24.39
CA GLU A 92 9.91 2.07 -24.91
C GLU A 92 10.22 0.85 -25.82
N SER A 93 9.62 -0.30 -25.51
CA SER A 93 9.84 -1.55 -26.26
C SER A 93 9.05 -1.63 -27.57
N GLY A 94 8.03 -0.80 -27.76
CA GLY A 94 7.23 -0.73 -28.97
C GLY A 94 7.73 0.38 -29.89
N ASP A 95 7.95 0.09 -31.18
CA ASP A 95 8.23 1.05 -32.26
C ASP A 95 7.07 2.08 -32.50
N SER A 96 6.11 2.12 -31.59
CA SER A 96 5.07 3.12 -31.49
C SER A 96 5.68 4.41 -30.94
N GLY A 97 5.89 5.42 -31.80
CA GLY A 97 6.35 6.78 -31.46
C GLY A 97 5.42 7.58 -30.53
N VAL A 98 4.95 6.96 -29.45
CA VAL A 98 4.13 7.52 -28.39
C VAL A 98 5.06 8.09 -27.33
N SER A 99 5.06 9.41 -27.20
CA SER A 99 5.84 10.11 -26.18
C SER A 99 5.33 9.78 -24.79
N THR A 100 6.09 9.02 -24.00
CA THR A 100 5.81 8.88 -22.57
C THR A 100 6.13 10.19 -21.84
N PRO A 101 5.41 10.53 -20.74
CA PRO A 101 5.74 11.70 -19.92
C PRO A 101 7.16 11.66 -19.33
N VAL A 102 7.73 10.45 -19.26
CA VAL A 102 8.99 10.13 -18.58
C VAL A 102 10.15 9.97 -19.57
N GLY A 103 9.87 9.83 -20.87
CA GLY A 103 10.87 9.56 -21.91
C GLY A 103 11.48 8.16 -21.78
N VAL A 104 12.73 8.02 -22.26
CA VAL A 104 13.53 6.79 -22.18
C VAL A 104 13.85 6.48 -20.72
N LEU A 105 13.54 5.27 -20.24
CA LEU A 105 13.76 4.93 -18.84
C LEU A 105 15.24 4.71 -18.55
N SER A 106 15.72 5.46 -17.56
CA SER A 106 17.03 5.26 -16.96
C SER A 106 16.90 5.23 -15.45
N THR A 107 17.92 4.69 -14.78
CA THR A 107 17.99 4.71 -13.31
C THR A 107 17.87 6.14 -12.75
N GLY A 108 18.48 7.13 -13.41
CA GLY A 108 18.40 8.53 -12.98
C GLY A 108 16.98 9.10 -13.06
N ILE A 109 16.24 8.75 -14.11
CA ILE A 109 14.86 9.16 -14.30
C ILE A 109 13.94 8.47 -13.30
N CYS A 110 14.12 7.18 -13.03
CA CYS A 110 13.38 6.47 -11.99
C CYS A 110 13.54 7.14 -10.62
N ILE A 111 14.76 7.55 -10.27
CA ILE A 111 15.04 8.28 -9.02
C ILE A 111 14.37 9.65 -9.03
N ALA A 112 14.50 10.41 -10.11
CA ALA A 112 13.93 11.76 -10.22
C ALA A 112 12.39 11.73 -10.14
N TYR A 113 11.76 10.80 -10.86
CA TYR A 113 10.31 10.60 -10.88
C TYR A 113 9.77 10.19 -9.50
N THR A 114 10.45 9.24 -8.86
CA THR A 114 10.09 8.81 -7.51
C THR A 114 10.23 9.97 -6.53
N LYS A 115 11.29 10.77 -6.66
CA LYS A 115 11.53 11.93 -5.79
C LYS A 115 10.46 13.00 -5.93
N SER A 116 9.95 13.25 -7.14
CA SER A 116 8.87 14.23 -7.37
C SER A 116 7.50 13.73 -6.89
N HIS A 117 7.29 12.42 -6.80
CA HIS A 117 6.06 11.80 -6.30
C HIS A 117 6.09 11.47 -4.80
N LEU A 118 7.20 11.76 -4.10
CA LEU A 118 7.23 11.61 -2.65
C LEU A 118 6.34 12.70 -2.00
N PRO A 119 5.55 12.33 -0.97
CA PRO A 119 4.78 13.31 -0.23
C PRO A 119 5.70 14.26 0.54
N GLU A 120 5.22 15.43 0.92
CA GLU A 120 5.97 16.36 1.77
C GLU A 120 6.16 15.74 3.16
N LEU A 121 7.36 15.25 3.42
CA LEU A 121 7.79 14.71 4.70
C LEU A 121 8.55 15.83 5.40
N GLY A 122 7.99 16.38 6.48
CA GLY A 122 8.53 17.59 7.15
C GLY A 122 10.00 17.49 7.56
N ASP A 123 10.60 18.61 7.97
CA ASP A 123 12.05 18.81 8.19
C ASP A 123 12.78 17.75 9.07
N TYR A 124 12.04 17.03 9.91
CA TYR A 124 12.56 15.97 10.77
C TYR A 124 12.75 14.63 10.05
N VAL A 125 12.40 14.54 8.77
CA VAL A 125 12.52 13.34 7.93
C VAL A 125 13.37 13.64 6.71
N SER A 126 14.36 12.79 6.43
CA SER A 126 15.07 12.81 5.15
C SER A 126 14.99 11.47 4.44
N VAL A 127 14.75 11.52 3.12
CA VAL A 127 14.61 10.34 2.27
C VAL A 127 15.75 10.32 1.25
N ASN A 128 16.49 9.22 1.22
CA ASN A 128 17.54 8.96 0.25
C ASN A 128 17.16 7.78 -0.63
N LEU A 129 17.16 7.96 -1.95
CA LEU A 129 16.77 6.93 -2.94
C LEU A 129 17.96 6.08 -3.43
N ILE A 130 19.06 6.07 -2.67
CA ILE A 130 20.30 5.38 -3.03
C ILE A 130 20.03 3.87 -3.09
N GLY A 131 20.49 3.24 -4.18
CA GLY A 131 20.29 1.82 -4.45
C GLY A 131 19.07 1.50 -5.31
N SER A 132 18.32 2.53 -5.74
CA SER A 132 17.34 2.36 -6.81
C SER A 132 18.05 2.11 -8.15
N ARG A 133 17.54 1.18 -8.96
CA ARG A 133 18.08 0.80 -10.26
C ARG A 133 16.98 0.34 -11.22
N TYR A 134 17.24 0.51 -12.50
CA TYR A 134 16.47 -0.10 -13.59
C TYR A 134 17.41 -0.97 -14.43
N GLU A 135 17.15 -2.27 -14.47
CA GLU A 135 17.98 -3.27 -15.18
C GLU A 135 17.11 -4.46 -15.58
N ASN A 136 17.34 -5.04 -16.76
CA ASN A 136 16.64 -6.25 -17.25
C ASN A 136 15.10 -6.18 -17.12
N HIS A 137 14.49 -5.07 -17.55
CA HIS A 137 13.04 -4.86 -17.42
C HIS A 137 12.53 -4.96 -15.97
N GLU A 138 13.40 -4.78 -14.98
CA GLU A 138 13.06 -4.78 -13.56
C GLU A 138 13.40 -3.42 -12.95
N ILE A 139 12.38 -2.79 -12.36
CA ILE A 139 12.49 -1.52 -11.69
C ILE A 139 12.57 -1.80 -10.20
N GLN A 140 13.73 -1.54 -9.62
CA GLN A 140 13.97 -1.64 -8.19
C GLN A 140 14.11 -0.25 -7.60
N LEU A 141 13.15 0.15 -6.76
CA LEU A 141 13.23 1.41 -6.03
C LEU A 141 13.56 1.13 -4.57
N LYS A 142 14.61 1.75 -4.05
CA LYS A 142 15.03 1.64 -2.65
C LYS A 142 15.10 3.03 -2.02
N ALA A 143 14.41 3.21 -0.90
CA ALA A 143 14.47 4.44 -0.12
C ALA A 143 14.92 4.15 1.31
N THR A 144 15.90 4.90 1.78
CA THR A 144 16.32 4.94 3.17
C THR A 144 15.79 6.21 3.81
N ILE A 145 14.90 6.05 4.78
CA ILE A 145 14.31 7.12 5.59
C ILE A 145 15.19 7.31 6.81
N THR A 146 15.60 8.55 7.09
CA THR A 146 16.21 8.95 8.35
C THR A 146 15.23 9.82 9.11
N TYR A 147 14.72 9.30 10.22
CA TYR A 147 13.72 9.95 11.06
C TYR A 147 14.37 10.50 12.33
N GLN A 148 14.09 11.77 12.62
CA GLN A 148 14.48 12.44 13.85
C GLN A 148 13.25 12.65 14.72
N LEU A 149 13.30 12.19 15.97
CA LEU A 149 12.19 12.37 16.91
C LEU A 149 11.96 13.88 17.18
N PRO A 150 10.74 14.39 16.98
CA PRO A 150 10.44 15.82 17.17
C PRO A 150 10.47 16.25 18.65
N PHE A 151 10.33 15.31 19.58
CA PHE A 151 10.38 15.56 21.03
C PHE A 151 11.63 14.91 21.63
N SER A 152 12.70 15.68 21.77
CA SER A 152 13.99 15.21 22.29
C SER A 152 14.37 15.99 23.55
N ILE A 153 14.00 15.47 24.72
CA ILE A 153 14.60 15.91 26.01
C ILE A 153 15.98 15.29 26.25
N LEU A 154 16.29 14.20 25.53
CA LEU A 154 17.57 13.50 25.53
C LEU A 154 18.10 13.43 24.10
N PRO A 155 19.43 13.43 23.88
CA PRO A 155 20.02 13.24 22.55
C PRO A 155 19.84 11.79 22.10
N VAL A 156 18.70 11.49 21.45
CA VAL A 156 18.43 10.19 20.85
C VAL A 156 18.98 10.12 19.43
N SER A 157 19.50 8.95 19.06
CA SER A 157 20.03 8.71 17.72
C SER A 157 18.92 8.73 16.67
N LYS A 158 19.24 9.23 15.47
CA LYS A 158 18.33 9.21 14.32
C LYS A 158 18.01 7.77 13.94
N ILE A 159 16.73 7.48 13.70
CA ILE A 159 16.26 6.15 13.30
C ILE A 159 16.38 6.04 11.79
N LYS A 160 17.00 4.96 11.29
CA LYS A 160 17.09 4.68 9.86
C LYS A 160 16.21 3.49 9.49
N VAL A 161 15.32 3.66 8.53
CA VAL A 161 14.41 2.62 8.05
C VAL A 161 14.53 2.50 6.53
N GLY A 162 14.76 1.28 6.05
CA GLY A 162 14.79 0.98 4.62
C GLY A 162 13.43 0.50 4.11
N ASN A 163 13.01 1.02 2.96
CA ASN A 163 11.88 0.53 2.19
C ASN A 163 12.32 0.22 0.76
N GLY A 164 11.73 -0.81 0.17
CA GLY A 164 12.01 -1.21 -1.19
C GLY A 164 10.75 -1.68 -1.89
N SER A 165 10.66 -1.38 -3.18
CA SER A 165 9.67 -1.94 -4.10
C SER A 165 10.40 -2.46 -5.33
N VAL A 166 9.94 -3.59 -5.83
CA VAL A 166 10.45 -4.25 -7.02
C VAL A 166 9.27 -4.53 -7.92
N VAL A 167 9.33 -4.11 -9.17
CA VAL A 167 8.28 -4.30 -10.16
C VAL A 167 8.93 -4.68 -11.49
N HIS A 168 8.33 -5.65 -12.18
CA HIS A 168 8.67 -5.91 -13.58
C HIS A 168 7.94 -4.93 -14.50
N ALA A 169 8.70 -4.40 -15.45
CA ALA A 169 8.20 -3.63 -16.57
C ALA A 169 7.27 -4.48 -17.43
N TRP A 170 6.28 -3.82 -18.01
CA TRP A 170 5.30 -4.46 -18.89
C TRP A 170 5.84 -4.54 -20.32
N THR A 171 6.96 -5.24 -20.54
CA THR A 171 7.64 -5.27 -21.83
C THR A 171 7.12 -6.33 -22.81
N GLY A 172 5.99 -6.97 -22.50
CA GLY A 172 5.46 -8.06 -23.31
C GLY A 172 6.29 -9.34 -23.14
N TYR A 173 6.07 -10.33 -24.02
CA TYR A 173 6.91 -11.52 -24.05
C TYR A 173 8.20 -11.21 -24.78
N ASP A 174 9.32 -11.18 -24.04
CA ASP A 174 10.64 -11.24 -24.64
C ASP A 174 10.79 -12.63 -25.28
N SER A 175 10.72 -12.67 -26.61
CA SER A 175 11.11 -13.85 -27.40
C SER A 175 12.57 -14.27 -27.19
N GLY A 176 13.36 -13.46 -26.46
CA GLY A 176 14.76 -13.70 -26.12
C GLY A 176 15.03 -14.16 -24.69
N ASP A 177 14.02 -14.22 -23.79
CA ASP A 177 14.17 -14.81 -22.44
C ASP A 177 13.43 -16.15 -22.35
N THR A 178 13.59 -16.98 -23.39
CA THR A 178 13.70 -18.42 -23.16
C THR A 178 14.93 -18.58 -22.28
N GLY A 179 14.70 -18.85 -21.00
CA GLY A 179 15.74 -19.13 -20.03
C GLY A 179 16.80 -20.04 -20.63
N LYS A 180 18.06 -19.75 -20.31
CA LYS A 180 19.19 -20.65 -20.51
C LYS A 180 18.91 -21.98 -19.80
N THR A 181 18.17 -22.84 -20.46
CA THR A 181 18.09 -24.27 -20.24
C THR A 181 18.25 -24.88 -21.61
N ASP A 182 19.40 -25.50 -21.81
CA ASP A 182 19.80 -26.39 -22.91
C ASP A 182 18.80 -26.55 -24.06
N GLY A 183 19.15 -26.00 -25.22
CA GLY A 183 19.05 -26.70 -26.52
C GLY A 183 17.76 -27.44 -26.88
N GLY A 184 16.60 -27.00 -26.40
CA GLY A 184 15.30 -27.53 -26.77
C GLY A 184 14.51 -26.44 -27.49
N ASP A 185 14.11 -26.72 -28.72
CA ASP A 185 13.11 -25.99 -29.51
C ASP A 185 12.02 -25.42 -28.60
N GLY A 186 11.87 -24.08 -28.55
CA GLY A 186 10.83 -23.45 -27.76
C GLY A 186 9.48 -23.92 -28.27
N ASP A 187 8.76 -24.69 -27.45
CA ASP A 187 7.53 -25.36 -27.86
C ASP A 187 6.55 -24.34 -28.47
N GLU A 188 6.16 -24.56 -29.73
CA GLU A 188 5.25 -23.72 -30.49
C GLU A 188 3.95 -23.46 -29.70
N MET A 189 3.63 -22.18 -29.44
CA MET A 189 2.38 -21.82 -28.75
C MET A 189 1.20 -21.86 -29.72
N VAL A 190 0.11 -22.51 -29.32
CA VAL A 190 -1.08 -22.68 -30.15
C VAL A 190 -2.36 -22.28 -29.41
N TYR A 191 -3.36 -21.85 -30.16
CA TYR A 191 -4.67 -21.47 -29.64
C TYR A 191 -5.62 -22.66 -29.67
N VAL A 192 -6.27 -22.95 -28.54
CA VAL A 192 -7.26 -24.03 -28.42
C VAL A 192 -8.53 -23.47 -27.82
N SER A 193 -9.68 -23.89 -28.35
CA SER A 193 -10.98 -23.60 -27.74
C SER A 193 -11.43 -24.77 -26.85
N ASP A 194 -12.20 -24.48 -25.81
CA ASP A 194 -12.57 -25.48 -24.78
C ASP A 194 -13.30 -26.72 -25.32
N TYR A 195 -13.92 -26.64 -26.50
CA TYR A 195 -14.78 -27.68 -27.05
C TYR A 195 -14.32 -28.23 -28.42
N GLU A 196 -13.22 -27.75 -28.98
CA GLU A 196 -12.73 -28.20 -30.28
C GLU A 196 -11.51 -29.11 -30.12
N SER A 197 -11.52 -30.24 -30.82
CA SER A 197 -10.37 -31.17 -30.92
C SER A 197 -9.29 -30.68 -31.89
N VAL A 198 -9.32 -29.40 -32.26
CA VAL A 198 -8.37 -28.77 -33.18
C VAL A 198 -7.64 -27.62 -32.50
N TYR A 199 -6.36 -27.49 -32.81
CA TYR A 199 -5.57 -26.32 -32.46
C TYR A 199 -5.44 -25.37 -33.65
N HIS A 200 -5.32 -24.09 -33.34
CA HIS A 200 -5.19 -23.00 -34.31
C HIS A 200 -3.86 -22.29 -34.09
N THR A 201 -3.21 -21.87 -35.18
CA THR A 201 -1.94 -21.12 -35.13
C THR A 201 -2.15 -19.61 -35.15
N SER A 202 -3.34 -19.15 -35.51
CA SER A 202 -3.69 -17.72 -35.55
C SER A 202 -4.97 -17.47 -34.76
N VAL A 203 -4.95 -16.42 -33.93
CA VAL A 203 -6.13 -15.93 -33.21
C VAL A 203 -7.22 -15.42 -34.16
N HIS A 204 -6.82 -14.94 -35.34
CA HIS A 204 -7.73 -14.43 -36.38
C HIS A 204 -8.28 -15.52 -37.29
N CYS A 205 -8.13 -16.79 -36.92
CA CYS A 205 -8.78 -17.87 -37.64
C CYS A 205 -10.29 -17.66 -37.60
N THR A 206 -10.95 -17.71 -38.76
CA THR A 206 -12.42 -17.59 -38.88
C THR A 206 -13.23 -18.65 -38.12
N HIS A 207 -12.58 -19.67 -37.56
CA HIS A 207 -13.22 -20.60 -36.62
C HIS A 207 -13.20 -20.08 -35.17
N LEU A 208 -12.19 -19.29 -34.80
CA LEU A 208 -12.08 -18.66 -33.48
C LEU A 208 -12.78 -17.29 -33.46
N ASP A 209 -12.49 -16.45 -34.45
CA ASP A 209 -13.03 -15.10 -34.59
C ASP A 209 -14.30 -15.12 -35.45
N LEU A 210 -15.45 -15.18 -34.79
CA LEU A 210 -16.76 -15.15 -35.43
C LEU A 210 -17.25 -13.70 -35.55
N SER A 211 -17.66 -13.30 -36.75
CA SER A 211 -18.42 -12.06 -36.95
C SER A 211 -19.79 -12.16 -36.31
N ILE A 212 -19.98 -11.49 -35.17
CA ILE A 212 -21.24 -11.42 -34.45
C ILE A 212 -22.01 -10.17 -34.91
N HIS A 213 -23.23 -10.38 -35.36
CA HIS A 213 -24.15 -9.32 -35.77
C HIS A 213 -25.30 -9.20 -34.79
N GLN A 214 -25.84 -7.99 -34.67
CA GLN A 214 -27.04 -7.70 -33.91
C GLN A 214 -28.21 -7.39 -34.86
N GLY A 215 -29.40 -7.85 -34.52
CA GLY A 215 -30.61 -7.58 -35.30
C GLY A 215 -31.86 -7.73 -34.43
N THR A 216 -33.00 -7.31 -34.97
CA THR A 216 -34.27 -7.60 -34.30
C THR A 216 -34.73 -9.02 -34.59
N LYS A 217 -35.50 -9.62 -33.68
CA LYS A 217 -36.00 -10.99 -33.85
C LYS A 217 -36.77 -11.17 -35.17
N GLU A 218 -37.61 -10.19 -35.53
CA GLU A 218 -38.41 -10.22 -36.76
C GLU A 218 -37.56 -10.11 -38.02
N GLN A 219 -36.41 -9.43 -37.94
CA GLN A 219 -35.45 -9.35 -39.04
C GLN A 219 -34.73 -10.69 -39.22
N VAL A 220 -34.25 -11.27 -38.12
CA VAL A 220 -33.49 -12.52 -38.14
C VAL A 220 -34.35 -13.72 -38.58
N GLU A 221 -35.64 -13.76 -38.22
CA GLU A 221 -36.58 -14.80 -38.69
C GLU A 221 -36.80 -14.78 -40.21
N ARG A 222 -36.75 -13.60 -40.82
CA ARG A 222 -36.87 -13.43 -42.28
C ARG A 222 -35.56 -13.71 -43.00
N GLN A 223 -34.43 -13.51 -42.32
CA GLN A 223 -33.11 -13.72 -42.87
C GLN A 223 -32.77 -15.22 -42.98
N ARG A 224 -31.81 -15.53 -43.85
CA ARG A 224 -31.18 -16.85 -43.95
C ARG A 224 -29.69 -16.69 -43.73
N ASN A 225 -29.07 -17.75 -43.21
CA ASN A 225 -27.62 -17.79 -43.08
C ASN A 225 -26.95 -17.99 -44.46
N GLU A 226 -25.61 -17.95 -44.50
CA GLU A 226 -24.82 -18.12 -45.72
C GLU A 226 -25.15 -19.44 -46.46
N TYR A 227 -25.63 -20.45 -45.73
CA TYR A 227 -26.01 -21.77 -46.24
C TYR A 227 -27.52 -21.89 -46.57
N GLY A 228 -28.27 -20.79 -46.55
CA GLY A 228 -29.70 -20.76 -46.87
C GLY A 228 -30.64 -21.32 -45.78
N LYS A 229 -30.12 -21.62 -44.58
CA LYS A 229 -30.91 -22.13 -43.44
C LYS A 229 -31.55 -20.99 -42.65
N LYS A 230 -32.64 -21.32 -41.95
CA LYS A 230 -33.32 -20.42 -41.01
C LYS A 230 -32.58 -20.36 -39.67
N TYR A 231 -32.64 -19.21 -39.00
CA TYR A 231 -32.16 -19.08 -37.64
C TYR A 231 -33.21 -19.57 -36.63
N HIS A 232 -32.77 -20.39 -35.68
CA HIS A 232 -33.59 -20.94 -34.60
C HIS A 232 -33.17 -20.37 -33.24
N ALA A 233 -34.04 -20.48 -32.24
CA ALA A 233 -33.68 -20.05 -30.88
C ALA A 233 -32.53 -20.91 -30.33
N CYS A 234 -31.57 -20.28 -29.65
CA CYS A 234 -30.55 -20.99 -28.90
C CYS A 234 -31.19 -21.81 -27.76
N GLU A 235 -30.73 -23.05 -27.55
CA GLU A 235 -31.22 -23.90 -26.45
C GLU A 235 -30.86 -23.38 -25.05
N ARG A 236 -29.81 -22.56 -24.94
CA ARG A 236 -29.31 -22.06 -23.65
C ARG A 236 -29.88 -20.69 -23.28
N CYS A 237 -29.97 -19.78 -24.25
CA CYS A 237 -30.36 -18.38 -24.03
C CYS A 237 -31.47 -17.89 -24.95
N GLY A 238 -32.13 -18.79 -25.69
CA GLY A 238 -33.22 -18.42 -26.59
C GLY A 238 -34.45 -17.97 -25.80
N GLY A 239 -34.68 -16.66 -25.74
CA GLY A 239 -35.84 -16.04 -25.13
C GLY A 239 -36.50 -14.99 -26.03
N ASP A 240 -37.54 -14.33 -25.52
CA ASP A 240 -38.34 -13.32 -26.24
C ASP A 240 -37.72 -11.91 -26.23
N SER A 241 -36.39 -11.83 -26.31
CA SER A 241 -35.73 -10.53 -26.47
C SER A 241 -35.98 -9.97 -27.88
N HIS A 242 -36.33 -8.68 -27.96
CA HIS A 242 -36.46 -7.97 -29.23
C HIS A 242 -35.12 -7.83 -29.95
N LEU A 243 -34.02 -7.69 -29.19
CA LEU A 243 -32.65 -7.67 -29.72
C LEU A 243 -32.04 -9.07 -29.62
N VAL A 244 -31.53 -9.58 -30.74
CA VAL A 244 -30.87 -10.88 -30.81
C VAL A 244 -29.53 -10.78 -31.53
N TYR A 245 -28.63 -11.68 -31.17
CA TYR A 245 -27.30 -11.83 -31.72
C TYR A 245 -27.24 -13.09 -32.57
N TYR A 246 -26.63 -13.00 -33.74
CA TYR A 246 -26.47 -14.12 -34.65
C TYR A 246 -25.13 -14.00 -35.40
N THR A 247 -24.73 -15.09 -36.05
CA THR A 247 -23.54 -15.12 -36.91
C THR A 247 -23.97 -15.58 -38.30
N GLU A 248 -23.29 -15.11 -39.35
CA GLU A 248 -23.68 -15.41 -40.73
C GLU A 248 -23.59 -16.90 -41.09
N LYS A 249 -22.73 -17.65 -40.38
CA LYS A 249 -22.51 -19.10 -40.59
C LYS A 249 -23.31 -19.97 -39.62
N GLY A 250 -23.78 -19.41 -38.51
CA GLY A 250 -24.60 -20.12 -37.53
C GLY A 250 -26.03 -20.34 -38.03
N ASP A 251 -26.76 -21.22 -37.35
CA ASP A 251 -28.19 -21.47 -37.58
C ASP A 251 -29.04 -21.12 -36.35
N ARG A 252 -28.44 -20.45 -35.36
CA ARG A 252 -29.10 -20.06 -34.12
C ARG A 252 -28.93 -18.58 -33.81
N TYR A 253 -29.95 -18.00 -33.19
CA TYR A 253 -29.93 -16.67 -32.60
C TYR A 253 -29.90 -16.76 -31.08
N HIS A 254 -29.29 -15.75 -30.46
CA HIS A 254 -29.00 -15.67 -29.04
C HIS A 254 -29.54 -14.37 -28.46
N SER A 255 -30.13 -14.40 -27.27
CA SER A 255 -30.57 -13.17 -26.60
C SER A 255 -29.45 -12.45 -25.86
N GLU A 256 -28.34 -13.16 -25.59
CA GLU A 256 -27.17 -12.63 -24.88
C GLU A 256 -25.89 -12.74 -25.73
N ALA A 257 -25.11 -11.66 -25.82
CA ALA A 257 -23.82 -11.64 -26.49
C ALA A 257 -22.76 -12.54 -25.79
N SER A 258 -22.91 -12.75 -24.48
CA SER A 258 -22.03 -13.57 -23.65
C SER A 258 -22.32 -15.07 -23.69
N CYS A 259 -23.33 -15.51 -24.45
CA CYS A 259 -23.72 -16.91 -24.52
C CYS A 259 -22.56 -17.79 -25.01
N SER A 260 -22.26 -18.87 -24.28
CA SER A 260 -21.22 -19.84 -24.65
C SER A 260 -21.49 -20.61 -25.94
N GLY A 261 -22.71 -20.55 -26.48
CA GLY A 261 -23.01 -21.06 -27.83
C GLY A 261 -22.69 -20.06 -28.95
N LEU A 262 -22.50 -18.78 -28.61
CA LEU A 262 -22.17 -17.70 -29.53
C LEU A 262 -20.68 -17.36 -29.49
N LYS A 263 -20.09 -17.27 -28.29
CA LYS A 263 -18.66 -17.03 -28.10
C LYS A 263 -17.89 -18.34 -27.85
N ARG A 264 -16.69 -18.45 -28.40
CA ARG A 264 -15.72 -19.49 -28.04
C ARG A 264 -14.72 -18.91 -27.05
N THR A 265 -14.54 -19.54 -25.90
CA THR A 265 -13.41 -19.21 -25.02
C THR A 265 -12.15 -19.82 -25.62
N VAL A 266 -11.14 -19.00 -25.85
CA VAL A 266 -9.86 -19.42 -26.45
C VAL A 266 -8.76 -19.29 -25.40
N ARG A 267 -7.94 -20.32 -25.29
CA ARG A 267 -6.74 -20.35 -24.43
C ARG A 267 -5.49 -20.56 -25.28
N LEU A 268 -4.41 -19.92 -24.88
CA LEU A 268 -3.08 -20.12 -25.47
C LEU A 268 -2.35 -21.19 -24.65
N VAL A 269 -1.86 -22.24 -25.31
CA VAL A 269 -1.26 -23.41 -24.66
C VAL A 269 -0.06 -23.88 -25.50
N GLU A 270 0.96 -24.43 -24.85
CA GLU A 270 2.09 -25.07 -25.51
C GLU A 270 1.62 -26.30 -26.32
N LYS A 271 2.07 -26.42 -27.56
CA LYS A 271 1.71 -27.55 -28.43
C LYS A 271 2.10 -28.92 -27.84
N SER A 272 3.19 -28.98 -27.07
CA SER A 272 3.64 -30.19 -26.38
C SER A 272 2.63 -30.72 -25.35
N GLN A 273 1.81 -29.84 -24.75
CA GLN A 273 0.75 -30.22 -23.82
C GLN A 273 -0.49 -30.79 -24.52
N ILE A 274 -0.59 -30.65 -25.84
CA ILE A 274 -1.80 -30.92 -26.63
C ILE A 274 -1.48 -31.94 -27.74
N GLN A 275 -1.02 -33.12 -27.36
CA GLN A 275 -0.59 -34.17 -28.32
C GLN A 275 -1.75 -34.78 -29.13
N ALA A 276 -3.00 -34.66 -28.65
CA ALA A 276 -4.16 -35.32 -29.25
C ALA A 276 -5.00 -34.42 -30.18
N HIS A 277 -4.66 -33.14 -30.36
CA HIS A 277 -5.45 -32.23 -31.19
C HIS A 277 -4.85 -32.12 -32.59
N THR A 278 -5.70 -32.13 -33.61
CA THR A 278 -5.26 -31.95 -35.00
C THR A 278 -5.17 -30.46 -35.36
N GLN A 279 -4.31 -30.08 -36.31
CA GLN A 279 -4.29 -28.69 -36.77
C GLN A 279 -5.58 -28.35 -37.52
N CYS A 280 -6.14 -27.17 -37.27
CA CYS A 280 -7.23 -26.64 -38.08
C CYS A 280 -6.84 -26.56 -39.57
N GLU A 281 -7.71 -27.08 -40.45
CA GLU A 281 -7.48 -27.13 -41.90
C GLU A 281 -7.25 -25.75 -42.52
N ARG A 282 -7.95 -24.72 -42.03
CA ARG A 282 -7.78 -23.34 -42.51
C ARG A 282 -6.44 -22.76 -42.07
N CYS A 283 -6.05 -23.00 -40.80
CA CYS A 283 -4.74 -22.62 -40.29
C CYS A 283 -3.60 -23.33 -41.02
N ARG A 284 -3.83 -24.55 -41.50
CA ARG A 284 -2.88 -25.31 -42.33
C ARG A 284 -2.69 -24.68 -43.72
N GLY A 285 -3.71 -24.04 -44.28
CA GLY A 285 -3.67 -23.39 -45.60
C GLY A 285 -3.08 -21.98 -45.61
N THR A 286 -3.14 -21.25 -44.50
CA THR A 286 -2.57 -19.90 -44.33
C THR A 286 -1.09 -19.89 -43.91
N GLY A 287 -0.45 -21.06 -43.83
CA GLY A 287 0.98 -21.19 -43.50
C GLY A 287 1.95 -20.88 -44.66
N LYS A 288 1.58 -19.99 -45.58
CA LYS A 288 2.45 -19.47 -46.64
C LYS A 288 2.38 -17.95 -46.68
#